data_AF-A0A7U7HBV6-F1
#
_entry.id   AF-A0A7U7HBV6-F1
#
_cell.length_a   1.000
_cell.length_b   1.000
_cell.length_c   1.000
_cell.angle_alpha   90.00
_cell.angle_beta   90.00
_cell.angle_gamma   90.00
#
_symmetry.space_group_name_H-M   'P 1'
#
loop_
_entity.id
_entity.type
_entity.pdbx_description
1 polymer ?
#
loop_
_entity_poly.entity_id
_entity_poly.type
_entity_poly.pdbx_seq_one_letter_code
_entity_poly.pdbx_strand_id
1 'polypeptide(L)'
;MKNTKQSDVSKLSELSIEQLTKEEKKRSAAHTTFCIIMGILIAACIYVTIKKGFNGITPLPLAFFPLYLIIRNSWQNVRKEIRSRKVN
;
A
#
# COMPACT_ATOMS: atom_id res chain seq x y z
N MET A 1 12.06 18.24 -13.14
CA MET A 1 11.56 16.98 -12.55
C MET A 1 10.16 17.23 -11.98
N LYS A 2 9.10 16.76 -12.64
CA LYS A 2 7.73 16.90 -12.12
C LYS A 2 7.59 16.00 -10.89
N ASN A 3 7.37 16.62 -9.75
CA ASN A 3 7.23 15.97 -8.46
C ASN A 3 5.95 15.12 -8.48
N THR A 4 6.06 13.80 -8.60
CA THR A 4 4.95 12.83 -8.67
C THR A 4 4.01 12.90 -7.46
N LYS A 5 4.44 13.54 -6.37
CA LYS A 5 3.61 13.80 -5.19
C LYS A 5 2.53 14.88 -5.44
N GLN A 6 2.77 15.83 -6.35
CA GLN A 6 1.86 16.95 -6.63
C GLN A 6 0.64 16.51 -7.47
N SER A 7 0.81 15.53 -8.37
CA SER A 7 -0.25 15.08 -9.28
C SER A 7 -1.35 14.26 -8.60
N ASP A 8 -1.02 13.51 -7.55
CA ASP A 8 -2.02 12.71 -6.83
C ASP A 8 -2.87 13.56 -5.88
N VAL A 9 -2.26 14.56 -5.22
CA VAL A 9 -2.97 15.47 -4.32
C VAL A 9 -3.95 16.33 -5.10
N SER A 10 -3.55 16.87 -6.26
CA SER A 10 -4.43 17.69 -7.10
C SER A 10 -5.61 16.89 -7.68
N LYS A 11 -5.38 15.62 -8.08
CA LYS A 11 -6.45 14.71 -8.55
C LYS A 11 -7.41 14.30 -7.45
N LEU A 12 -6.91 14.06 -6.23
CA LEU A 12 -7.77 13.83 -5.06
C LEU A 12 -8.59 15.07 -4.70
N SER A 13 -8.02 16.26 -4.91
CA SER A 13 -8.68 17.51 -4.59
C SER A 13 -9.92 17.77 -5.48
N GLU A 14 -9.91 17.31 -6.73
CA GLU A 14 -11.02 17.42 -7.69
C GLU A 14 -12.17 16.42 -7.47
N LEU A 15 -11.95 15.35 -6.70
CA LEU A 15 -12.97 14.32 -6.45
C LEU A 15 -13.96 14.76 -5.35
N SER A 16 -15.26 14.50 -5.59
CA SER A 16 -16.32 14.69 -4.59
C SER A 16 -16.14 13.72 -3.41
N ILE A 17 -16.66 14.07 -2.22
CA ILE A 17 -16.57 13.26 -0.98
C ILE A 17 -17.01 11.80 -1.19
N GLU A 18 -18.03 11.57 -2.00
CA GLU A 18 -18.51 10.23 -2.33
C GLU A 18 -17.51 9.43 -3.18
N GLN A 19 -16.88 10.08 -4.15
CA GLN A 19 -15.87 9.47 -5.00
C GLN A 19 -14.57 9.22 -4.23
N LEU A 20 -14.21 10.12 -3.31
CA LEU A 20 -13.10 9.97 -2.37
C LEU A 20 -13.29 8.75 -1.46
N THR A 21 -14.50 8.53 -0.97
CA THR A 21 -14.85 7.38 -0.12
C THR A 21 -14.80 6.05 -0.90
N LYS A 22 -15.23 6.06 -2.17
CA LYS A 22 -15.12 4.88 -3.06
C LYS A 22 -13.66 4.55 -3.36
N GLU A 23 -12.83 5.55 -3.64
CA GLU A 23 -11.39 5.40 -3.84
C GLU A 23 -10.68 4.89 -2.57
N GLU A 24 -11.07 5.37 -1.37
CA GLU A 24 -10.54 4.86 -0.11
C GLU A 24 -10.86 3.37 0.06
N LYS A 25 -12.11 2.95 -0.17
CA LYS A 25 -12.51 1.53 -0.08
C LYS A 25 -11.72 0.66 -1.06
N LYS A 26 -11.53 1.12 -2.31
CA LYS A 26 -10.78 0.40 -3.33
C LYS A 26 -9.30 0.27 -2.97
N ARG A 27 -8.67 1.37 -2.53
CA ARG A 27 -7.26 1.37 -2.10
C ARG A 27 -7.05 0.59 -0.81
N SER A 28 -8.02 0.62 0.11
CA SER A 28 -8.01 -0.19 1.33
C SER A 28 -8.14 -1.67 1.01
N ALA A 29 -9.00 -2.06 0.08
CA ALA A 29 -9.12 -3.45 -0.37
C ALA A 29 -7.82 -3.94 -1.00
N ALA A 30 -7.19 -3.13 -1.88
CA ALA A 30 -5.89 -3.45 -2.45
C ALA A 30 -4.80 -3.61 -1.38
N HIS A 31 -4.79 -2.75 -0.36
CA HIS A 31 -3.87 -2.85 0.77
C HIS A 31 -4.09 -4.13 1.58
N THR A 32 -5.34 -4.46 1.90
CA THR A 32 -5.69 -5.70 2.62
C THR A 32 -5.25 -6.94 1.83
N THR A 33 -5.56 -7.01 0.54
CA THR A 33 -5.15 -8.12 -0.32
C THR A 33 -3.63 -8.25 -0.39
N PHE A 34 -2.91 -7.13 -0.53
CA PHE A 34 -1.45 -7.12 -0.50
C PHE A 34 -0.90 -7.69 0.81
N CYS A 35 -1.48 -7.33 1.96
CA CYS A 35 -1.10 -7.87 3.26
C CYS A 35 -1.34 -9.37 3.37
N ILE A 36 -2.46 -9.88 2.86
CA ILE A 36 -2.77 -11.33 2.86
C ILE A 36 -1.72 -12.09 2.03
N ILE A 37 -1.48 -11.64 0.80
CA ILE A 37 -0.50 -12.27 -0.10
C ILE A 37 0.90 -12.22 0.50
N MET A 38 1.29 -11.09 1.11
CA MET A 38 2.58 -11.00 1.81
C MET A 38 2.67 -11.94 3.00
N GLY A 39 1.60 -12.13 3.76
CA GLY A 39 1.56 -13.09 4.87
C GLY A 39 1.81 -14.52 4.39
N ILE A 40 1.16 -14.93 3.30
CA ILE A 40 1.36 -16.25 2.68
C ILE A 40 2.80 -16.39 2.18
N LEU A 41 3.33 -15.37 1.50
CA LEU A 41 4.69 -15.38 0.99
C LEU A 41 5.73 -15.51 2.12
N ILE A 42 5.56 -14.76 3.21
CA ILE A 42 6.44 -14.84 4.39
C ILE A 42 6.40 -16.24 4.98
N ALA A 43 5.21 -16.83 5.17
CA ALA A 43 5.07 -18.17 5.70
C ALA A 43 5.76 -19.22 4.80
N ALA A 44 5.58 -19.12 3.48
CA ALA A 44 6.24 -19.99 2.51
C ALA A 44 7.78 -19.84 2.53
N CYS A 45 8.29 -18.61 2.57
CA CYS A 45 9.72 -18.34 2.65
C CYS A 45 10.32 -18.87 3.97
N ILE A 46 9.63 -18.72 5.10
CA ILE A 46 10.06 -19.29 6.39
C ILE A 46 10.11 -20.82 6.31
N TYR A 47 9.04 -21.45 5.81
CA TYR A 47 8.97 -22.91 5.66
C TYR A 47 10.13 -23.44 4.80
N VAL A 48 10.38 -22.81 3.64
CA VAL A 48 11.48 -23.20 2.76
C VAL A 48 12.83 -22.96 3.44
N THR A 49 13.01 -21.84 4.14
CA THR A 49 14.28 -21.51 4.80
C THR A 49 14.61 -22.51 5.91
N ILE A 50 13.61 -22.95 6.67
CA ILE A 50 13.78 -24.00 7.69
C ILE A 50 14.18 -25.34 7.04
N LYS A 51 13.59 -25.69 5.90
CA LYS A 51 13.80 -27.01 5.26
C LYS A 51 15.04 -27.07 4.35
N LYS A 52 15.40 -25.97 3.70
CA LYS A 52 16.44 -25.91 2.66
C LYS A 52 17.57 -24.93 2.98
N GLY A 53 17.50 -24.25 4.12
CA GLY A 53 18.43 -23.17 4.46
C GLY A 53 18.13 -21.87 3.71
N PHE A 54 18.92 -20.85 4.01
CA PHE A 54 18.83 -19.54 3.36
C PHE A 54 19.20 -19.66 1.88
N ASN A 55 18.34 -19.17 0.99
CA ASN A 55 18.57 -19.19 -0.46
C ASN A 55 18.03 -17.91 -1.11
N GLY A 56 18.11 -17.83 -2.44
CA GLY A 56 17.73 -16.63 -3.20
C GLY A 56 16.28 -16.16 -3.01
N ILE A 57 15.35 -17.01 -2.57
CA ILE A 57 13.95 -16.63 -2.32
C ILE A 57 13.70 -16.21 -0.86
N THR A 58 14.61 -16.49 0.07
CA THR A 58 14.49 -16.10 1.47
C THR A 58 14.41 -14.58 1.69
N PRO A 59 15.22 -13.73 1.03
CA PRO A 59 15.12 -12.27 1.19
C PRO A 59 13.99 -11.65 0.36
N LEU A 60 13.27 -12.44 -0.44
CA LEU A 60 12.23 -11.95 -1.34
C LEU A 60 11.11 -11.15 -0.63
N PRO A 61 10.60 -11.57 0.54
CA PRO A 61 9.62 -10.75 1.28
C PRO A 61 10.15 -9.37 1.66
N LEU A 62 11.44 -9.27 2.00
CA LEU A 62 12.09 -8.02 2.37
C LEU A 62 12.32 -7.12 1.15
N ALA A 63 12.57 -7.71 -0.03
CA ALA A 63 12.70 -6.97 -1.28
C ALA A 63 11.43 -6.19 -1.67
N PHE A 64 10.25 -6.61 -1.19
CA PHE A 64 8.99 -5.90 -1.39
C PHE A 64 8.76 -4.74 -0.41
N PHE A 65 9.68 -4.49 0.53
CA PHE A 65 9.53 -3.42 1.52
C PHE A 65 9.37 -2.01 0.89
N PRO A 66 10.15 -1.60 -0.13
CA PRO A 66 9.95 -0.31 -0.79
C PRO A 66 8.55 -0.18 -1.42
N LEU A 67 8.05 -1.26 -2.02
CA LEU A 67 6.71 -1.30 -2.61
C LEU A 67 5.61 -1.13 -1.54
N TYR A 68 5.77 -1.78 -0.39
CA TYR A 68 4.87 -1.60 0.74
C TYR A 68 4.82 -0.14 1.22
N LEU A 69 5.96 0.55 1.30
CA LEU A 69 6.02 1.96 1.69
C LEU A 69 5.24 2.86 0.71
N ILE A 70 5.34 2.60 -0.60
CA ILE A 70 4.60 3.34 -1.63
C ILE A 70 3.09 3.17 -1.46
N ILE A 71 2.62 1.92 -1.30
CA ILE A 71 1.19 1.61 -1.12
C ILE A 71 0.67 2.24 0.17
N ARG A 72 1.42 2.14 1.26
CA ARG A 72 1.07 2.74 2.56
C ARG A 72 0.96 4.26 2.48
N ASN A 73 1.92 4.92 1.82
CA ASN A 73 1.89 6.37 1.67
C ASN A 73 0.69 6.83 0.81
N SER A 74 0.37 6.11 -0.26
CA SER A 74 -0.79 6.38 -1.10
C SER A 74 -2.12 6.31 -0.31
N TRP A 75 -2.31 5.26 0.50
CA TRP A 75 -3.49 5.12 1.36
C TRP A 75 -3.58 6.24 2.42
N GLN A 76 -2.46 6.57 3.07
CA GLN A 76 -2.40 7.62 4.08
C GLN A 76 -2.74 9.00 3.51
N ASN A 77 -2.32 9.32 2.27
CA ASN A 77 -2.64 10.60 1.64
C ASN A 77 -4.15 10.77 1.40
N VAL A 78 -4.84 9.72 0.92
CA VAL A 78 -6.30 9.74 0.76
C VAL A 78 -7.00 9.93 2.10
N ARG A 79 -6.54 9.23 3.13
CA ARG A 79 -7.13 9.32 4.48
C ARG A 79 -6.93 10.70 5.11
N LYS A 80 -5.78 11.34 4.86
CA LYS A 80 -5.50 12.72 5.30
C LYS A 80 -6.41 13.73 4.62
N GLU A 81 -6.65 13.58 3.32
CA GLU A 81 -7.57 14.43 2.56
C GLU A 81 -9.03 14.27 3.00
N ILE A 82 -9.49 13.04 3.26
CA ILE A 82 -10.84 12.82 3.82
C ILE A 82 -10.97 13.48 5.20
N ARG A 83 -9.93 13.38 6.05
CA ARG A 83 -9.94 13.98 7.38
C ARG A 83 -9.91 15.51 7.34
N SER A 84 -9.12 16.14 6.46
CA SER A 84 -9.08 17.61 6.35
C SER A 84 -10.45 18.18 5.97
N ARG A 85 -11.20 17.49 5.10
CA ARG A 85 -12.54 17.89 4.66
C ARG A 85 -13.68 17.59 5.65
N LYS A 86 -13.44 16.72 6.64
CA LYS A 86 -14.42 16.40 7.69
C LYS A 86 -14.26 17.27 8.94
N VAL A 87 -13.10 17.93 9.07
CA VAL A 87 -12.75 18.81 10.20
C VAL A 87 -13.03 20.28 9.89
N ASN A 88 -13.04 20.67 8.60
CA ASN A 88 -13.67 21.91 8.12
C ASN A 88 -15.15 21.71 7.88
#